data_AF-A0A2E9CQC3-F1
#
_entry.id   AF-A0A2E9CQC3-F1
#
_cell.length_a   1.000
_cell.length_b   1.000
_cell.length_c   1.000
_cell.angle_alpha   90.00
_cell.angle_beta   90.00
_cell.angle_gamma   90.00
#
_symmetry.space_group_name_H-M   'P 1'
#
loop_
_entity.id
_entity.type
_entity.pdbx_description
1 polymer ?
#
loop_
_entity_poly.entity_id
_entity_poly.type
_entity_poly.pdbx_seq_one_letter_code
_entity_poly.pdbx_strand_id
1 'polypeptide(L)'
;MTDANRIAAAINLRVRQLEAQGITGIALANHMIGHMQDLHAIYTTASDRALRDLCDRFPGFERYARIMEEVSERNQAMMASGSHPHGDLPELPEPMKAKLVHVLRAAAELEREAQAAVDGRTGDLSERLTELRRSWADGCARLVSEFKSSDLPLGSQALVEQVLKATAERICKAVENRSAA
;
A
#
# COMPACT_ATOMS: atom_id res chain seq x y z
N MET A 1 -0.58 -17.77 18.96
CA MET A 1 -1.19 -16.78 18.05
C MET A 1 -0.70 -17.11 16.65
N THR A 2 -1.59 -17.39 15.68
CA THR A 2 -1.18 -17.71 14.29
C THR A 2 -0.72 -16.46 13.55
N ASP A 3 -0.01 -16.60 12.43
CA ASP A 3 0.40 -15.45 11.60
C ASP A 3 -0.79 -14.61 11.14
N ALA A 4 -1.90 -15.25 10.74
CA ALA A 4 -3.13 -14.55 10.38
C ALA A 4 -3.71 -13.70 11.52
N ASN A 5 -3.63 -14.18 12.77
CA ASN A 5 -4.06 -13.42 13.94
C ASN A 5 -3.17 -12.18 14.15
N ARG A 6 -1.86 -12.33 14.02
CA ARG A 6 -0.90 -11.22 14.16
C ARG A 6 -1.14 -10.16 13.09
N ILE A 7 -1.35 -10.60 11.85
CA ILE A 7 -1.61 -9.72 10.71
C ILE A 7 -2.95 -8.97 10.90
N ALA A 8 -4.04 -9.68 11.19
CA ALA A 8 -5.35 -9.06 11.39
C ALA A 8 -5.34 -8.05 12.55
N ALA A 9 -4.65 -8.36 13.64
CA ALA A 9 -4.46 -7.44 14.77
C ALA A 9 -3.71 -6.16 14.36
N ALA A 10 -2.66 -6.28 13.54
CA ALA A 10 -1.89 -5.13 13.06
C ALA A 10 -2.73 -4.23 12.13
N ILE A 11 -3.46 -4.83 11.18
CA ILE A 11 -4.40 -4.12 10.31
C ILE A 11 -5.44 -3.37 11.15
N ASN A 12 -6.06 -4.07 12.09
CA ASN A 12 -7.09 -3.50 12.97
C ASN A 12 -6.55 -2.33 13.80
N LEU A 13 -5.37 -2.45 14.39
CA LEU A 13 -4.74 -1.35 15.12
C LEU A 13 -4.56 -0.13 14.22
N ARG A 14 -4.03 -0.33 13.01
CA ARG A 14 -3.76 0.77 12.09
C ARG A 14 -5.05 1.46 11.61
N VAL A 15 -6.08 0.68 11.30
CA VAL A 15 -7.41 1.22 10.95
C VAL A 15 -7.94 2.11 12.06
N ARG A 16 -7.90 1.65 13.32
CA ARG A 16 -8.36 2.45 14.46
C ARG A 16 -7.57 3.74 14.66
N GLN A 17 -6.26 3.71 14.45
CA GLN A 17 -5.41 4.91 14.52
C GLN A 17 -5.78 5.93 13.42
N LEU A 18 -6.02 5.47 12.19
CA LEU A 18 -6.42 6.33 11.07
C LEU A 18 -7.82 6.90 11.27
N GLU A 19 -8.77 6.09 11.71
CA GLU A 19 -10.13 6.55 12.01
C GLU A 19 -10.14 7.58 13.15
N ALA A 20 -9.28 7.44 14.17
CA ALA A 20 -9.11 8.43 15.23
C ALA A 20 -8.56 9.77 14.72
N GLN A 21 -7.89 9.78 13.56
CA GLN A 21 -7.43 10.99 12.85
C GLN A 21 -8.48 11.52 11.85
N GLY A 22 -9.67 10.90 11.79
CA GLY A 22 -10.73 11.25 10.84
C GLY A 22 -10.53 10.68 9.43
N ILE A 23 -9.52 9.85 9.21
CA ILE A 23 -9.23 9.24 7.90
C ILE A 23 -10.11 8.00 7.74
N THR A 24 -11.04 8.03 6.78
CA THR A 24 -12.03 6.97 6.54
C THR A 24 -12.23 6.70 5.04
N GLY A 25 -12.98 5.65 4.69
CA GLY A 25 -13.34 5.32 3.30
C GLY A 25 -12.14 5.11 2.37
N ILE A 26 -12.20 5.66 1.15
CA ILE A 26 -11.11 5.52 0.14
C ILE A 26 -9.80 6.13 0.64
N ALA A 27 -9.86 7.22 1.42
CA ALA A 27 -8.65 7.81 1.99
C ALA A 27 -7.95 6.82 2.94
N LEU A 28 -8.71 6.06 3.72
CA LEU A 28 -8.16 4.98 4.55
C LEU A 28 -7.49 3.90 3.69
N ALA A 29 -8.10 3.47 2.57
CA ALA A 29 -7.48 2.49 1.68
C ALA A 29 -6.09 2.95 1.17
N ASN A 30 -5.98 4.23 0.78
CA ASN A 30 -4.71 4.82 0.34
C ASN A 30 -3.63 4.82 1.44
N HIS A 31 -4.01 4.98 2.71
CA HIS A 31 -3.11 4.90 3.86
C HIS A 31 -2.79 3.46 4.29
N MET A 32 -3.56 2.48 3.80
CA MET A 32 -3.44 1.07 4.14
C MET A 32 -2.80 0.22 3.03
N ILE A 33 -2.33 0.84 1.93
CA ILE A 33 -1.69 0.14 0.80
C ILE A 33 -0.58 -0.83 1.25
N GLY A 34 0.19 -0.45 2.27
CA GLY A 34 1.25 -1.30 2.81
C GLY A 34 0.78 -2.63 3.41
N HIS A 35 -0.51 -2.73 3.75
CA HIS A 35 -1.16 -3.91 4.29
C HIS A 35 -1.95 -4.71 3.25
N MET A 36 -1.93 -4.33 1.97
CA MET A 36 -2.68 -5.05 0.93
C MET A 36 -2.18 -6.48 0.72
N GLN A 37 -0.86 -6.70 0.75
CA GLN A 37 -0.28 -8.05 0.65
C GLN A 37 -0.61 -8.90 1.87
N ASP A 38 -0.60 -8.29 3.05
CA ASP A 38 -0.97 -8.92 4.32
C ASP A 38 -2.45 -9.37 4.30
N LEU A 39 -3.34 -8.51 3.79
CA LEU A 39 -4.75 -8.83 3.58
C LEU A 39 -4.90 -9.99 2.59
N HIS A 40 -4.22 -9.93 1.44
CA HIS A 40 -4.27 -10.98 0.43
C HIS A 40 -3.76 -12.33 0.98
N ALA A 41 -2.69 -12.32 1.78
CA ALA A 41 -2.16 -13.52 2.43
C ALA A 41 -3.19 -14.17 3.36
N ILE A 42 -3.96 -13.39 4.12
CA ILE A 42 -5.05 -13.94 4.94
C ILE A 42 -6.13 -14.58 4.05
N TYR A 43 -6.61 -13.88 3.02
CA TYR A 43 -7.67 -14.37 2.14
C TYR A 43 -7.31 -15.66 1.38
N THR A 44 -6.03 -15.86 1.08
CA THR A 44 -5.55 -17.02 0.33
C THR A 44 -5.18 -18.22 1.19
N THR A 45 -5.01 -18.02 2.50
CA THR A 45 -4.51 -19.08 3.42
C THR A 45 -5.47 -19.44 4.53
N ALA A 46 -6.37 -18.53 4.94
CA ALA A 46 -7.34 -18.80 5.99
C ALA A 46 -8.57 -19.55 5.42
N SER A 47 -9.13 -20.46 6.20
CA SER A 47 -10.46 -21.03 5.91
C SER A 47 -11.55 -20.00 6.21
N ASP A 48 -12.74 -20.15 5.61
CA ASP A 48 -13.87 -19.25 5.86
C ASP A 48 -14.24 -19.12 7.34
N ARG A 49 -14.16 -20.23 8.09
CA ARG A 49 -14.40 -20.22 9.53
C ARG A 49 -13.35 -19.40 10.27
N ALA A 50 -12.07 -19.53 9.89
CA ALA A 50 -11.00 -18.74 10.48
C ALA A 50 -11.11 -17.26 10.10
N LEU A 51 -11.47 -16.95 8.84
CA LEU A 51 -11.68 -15.58 8.38
C LEU A 51 -12.82 -14.91 9.16
N ARG A 52 -13.94 -15.62 9.37
CA ARG A 52 -15.06 -15.11 10.19
C ARG A 52 -14.63 -14.82 11.63
N ASP A 53 -13.89 -15.73 12.27
CA ASP A 53 -13.34 -15.49 13.63
C ASP A 53 -12.44 -14.26 13.68
N LEU A 54 -11.61 -14.05 12.65
CA LEU A 54 -10.77 -12.85 12.55
C LEU A 54 -11.59 -11.57 12.42
N CYS A 55 -12.63 -11.57 11.58
CA CYS A 55 -13.52 -10.42 11.42
C CYS A 55 -14.23 -10.06 12.73
N ASP A 56 -14.74 -11.05 13.47
CA ASP A 56 -15.42 -10.84 14.75
C ASP A 56 -14.48 -10.27 15.82
N ARG A 57 -13.24 -10.73 15.86
CA ARG A 57 -12.25 -10.32 16.87
C ARG A 57 -11.54 -9.01 16.54
N PHE A 58 -11.43 -8.68 15.25
CA PHE A 58 -10.67 -7.54 14.75
C PHE A 58 -11.55 -6.69 13.80
N PRO A 59 -12.49 -5.88 14.33
CA PRO A 59 -13.46 -5.16 13.50
C PRO A 59 -12.82 -4.15 12.52
N GLY A 60 -11.65 -3.60 12.84
CA GLY A 60 -10.90 -2.76 11.91
C GLY A 60 -10.34 -3.55 10.72
N PHE A 61 -9.98 -4.82 10.90
CA PHE A 61 -9.59 -5.70 9.80
C PHE A 61 -10.76 -5.96 8.86
N GLU A 62 -11.93 -6.30 9.41
CA GLU A 62 -13.17 -6.49 8.65
C GLU A 62 -13.52 -5.24 7.83
N ARG A 63 -13.45 -4.07 8.46
CA ARG A 63 -13.70 -2.79 7.78
C ARG A 63 -12.73 -2.54 6.63
N TYR A 64 -11.44 -2.77 6.82
CA TYR A 64 -10.47 -2.60 5.74
C TYR A 64 -10.73 -3.57 4.58
N ALA A 65 -11.05 -4.83 4.90
CA ALA A 65 -11.40 -5.82 3.90
C ALA A 65 -12.61 -5.40 3.05
N ARG A 66 -13.66 -4.90 3.69
CA ARG A 66 -14.87 -4.39 3.02
C ARG A 66 -14.58 -3.19 2.13
N ILE A 67 -13.76 -2.23 2.59
CA ILE A 67 -13.36 -1.08 1.78
C ILE A 67 -12.61 -1.56 0.52
N MET A 68 -11.73 -2.55 0.65
CA MET A 68 -11.00 -3.09 -0.51
C MET A 68 -11.92 -3.84 -1.49
N GLU A 69 -12.95 -4.51 -0.99
CA GLU A 69 -14.00 -5.12 -1.82
C GLU A 69 -14.77 -4.04 -2.60
N GLU A 70 -15.25 -2.99 -1.92
CA GLU A 70 -15.93 -1.85 -2.56
C GLU A 70 -15.05 -1.17 -3.62
N VAL A 71 -13.75 -0.99 -3.34
CA VAL A 71 -12.78 -0.45 -4.31
C VAL A 71 -12.65 -1.37 -5.53
N SER A 72 -12.56 -2.69 -5.30
CA SER A 72 -12.47 -3.69 -6.37
C SER A 72 -13.73 -3.70 -7.24
N GLU A 73 -14.91 -3.73 -6.63
CA GLU A 73 -16.20 -3.71 -7.33
C GLU A 73 -16.36 -2.44 -8.16
N ARG A 74 -16.04 -1.28 -7.57
CA ARG A 74 -16.06 0.00 -8.29
C ARG A 74 -15.10 -0.01 -9.47
N ASN A 75 -13.90 -0.54 -9.29
CA ASN A 75 -12.92 -0.66 -10.36
C ASN A 75 -13.43 -1.55 -11.51
N GLN A 76 -14.01 -2.70 -11.18
CA GLN A 76 -14.60 -3.61 -12.17
C GLN A 76 -15.78 -2.95 -12.91
N ALA A 77 -16.65 -2.23 -12.20
CA ALA A 77 -17.78 -1.52 -12.81
C ALA A 77 -17.31 -0.41 -13.77
N MET A 78 -16.25 0.33 -13.41
CA MET A 78 -15.65 1.34 -14.29
C MET A 78 -15.02 0.72 -15.54
N MET A 79 -14.36 -0.43 -15.39
CA MET A 79 -13.81 -1.17 -16.53
C MET A 79 -14.92 -1.68 -17.46
N ALA A 80 -15.98 -2.27 -16.90
CA ALA A 80 -17.09 -2.82 -17.67
C ALA A 80 -17.90 -1.75 -18.42
N SER A 81 -18.01 -0.54 -17.85
CA SER A 81 -18.70 0.59 -18.48
C SER A 81 -17.82 1.43 -19.40
N GLY A 82 -16.51 1.13 -19.49
CA GLY A 82 -15.54 1.94 -20.25
C GLY A 82 -15.27 3.31 -19.64
N SER A 83 -15.71 3.56 -18.40
CA SER A 83 -15.51 4.84 -17.71
C SER A 83 -14.22 4.90 -16.89
N HIS A 84 -13.39 3.85 -16.95
CA HIS A 84 -12.16 3.79 -16.17
C HIS A 84 -11.18 4.88 -16.65
N PRO A 85 -10.67 5.76 -15.76
CA PRO A 85 -9.81 6.90 -16.15
C PRO A 85 -8.54 6.52 -16.93
N HIS A 86 -8.14 5.25 -16.85
CA HIS A 86 -6.96 4.70 -17.48
C HIS A 86 -7.29 3.48 -18.36
N GLY A 87 -8.56 3.28 -18.72
CA GLY A 87 -9.03 2.12 -19.48
C GLY A 87 -8.40 2.01 -20.88
N ASP A 88 -7.99 3.13 -21.46
CA ASP A 88 -7.37 3.20 -22.78
C ASP A 88 -5.85 3.00 -22.76
N LEU A 89 -5.23 2.93 -21.57
CA LEU A 89 -3.79 2.73 -21.46
C LEU A 89 -3.44 1.25 -21.70
N PRO A 90 -2.36 0.96 -22.45
CA PRO A 90 -1.92 -0.42 -22.65
C PRO A 90 -1.42 -1.02 -21.33
N GLU A 91 -1.49 -2.34 -21.23
CA GLU A 91 -0.83 -3.05 -20.14
C GLU A 91 0.70 -2.83 -20.20
N LEU A 92 1.30 -2.70 -19.02
CA LEU A 92 2.75 -2.58 -18.91
C LEU A 92 3.43 -3.90 -19.30
N PRO A 93 4.51 -3.87 -20.09
CA PRO A 93 5.34 -5.04 -20.35
C PRO A 93 5.78 -5.70 -19.04
N GLU A 94 5.77 -7.03 -18.99
CA GLU A 94 6.00 -7.78 -17.74
C GLU A 94 7.30 -7.40 -17.01
N PRO A 95 8.45 -7.19 -17.68
CA PRO A 95 9.67 -6.74 -16.99
C PRO A 95 9.50 -5.39 -16.30
N MET A 96 8.76 -4.47 -16.92
CA MET A 96 8.51 -3.12 -16.39
C MET A 96 7.50 -3.17 -15.24
N LYS A 97 6.44 -3.98 -15.39
CA LYS A 97 5.45 -4.26 -14.35
C LYS A 97 6.10 -4.86 -13.11
N ALA A 98 6.98 -5.85 -13.28
CA ALA A 98 7.70 -6.48 -12.17
C ALA A 98 8.57 -5.47 -11.40
N LYS A 99 9.28 -4.57 -12.10
CA LYS A 99 10.07 -3.50 -11.48
C LYS A 99 9.19 -2.50 -10.72
N LEU A 100 8.06 -2.09 -11.30
CA LEU A 100 7.10 -1.22 -10.63
C LEU A 100 6.54 -1.88 -9.36
N VAL A 101 6.13 -3.15 -9.43
CA VAL A 101 5.66 -3.92 -8.27
C VAL A 101 6.74 -4.01 -7.19
N HIS A 102 8.01 -4.20 -7.58
CA HIS A 102 9.13 -4.23 -6.63
C HIS A 102 9.29 -2.90 -5.90
N VAL A 103 9.29 -1.78 -6.63
CA VAL A 103 9.38 -0.43 -6.04
C VAL A 103 8.19 -0.13 -5.11
N LEU A 104 6.97 -0.49 -5.51
CA LEU A 104 5.78 -0.29 -4.68
C LEU A 104 5.77 -1.19 -3.43
N ARG A 105 6.31 -2.42 -3.53
CA ARG A 105 6.48 -3.30 -2.37
C ARG A 105 7.50 -2.73 -1.36
N ALA A 106 8.61 -2.20 -1.85
CA ALA A 106 9.61 -1.55 -0.99
C ALA A 106 9.04 -0.29 -0.32
N ALA A 107 8.20 0.49 -1.02
CA ALA A 107 7.45 1.60 -0.41
C ALA A 107 6.54 1.12 0.72
N ALA A 108 5.75 0.07 0.48
CA ALA A 108 4.86 -0.53 1.47
C ALA A 108 5.60 -1.02 2.72
N GLU A 109 6.79 -1.61 2.55
CA GLU A 109 7.65 -2.00 3.67
C GLU A 109 8.15 -0.78 4.45
N LEU A 110 8.62 0.26 3.75
CA LEU A 110 9.08 1.49 4.37
C LEU A 110 7.98 2.20 5.17
N GLU A 111 6.76 2.28 4.63
CA GLU A 111 5.60 2.85 5.33
C GLU A 111 5.28 2.06 6.62
N ARG A 112 5.35 0.73 6.58
CA ARG A 112 5.11 -0.13 7.75
C ARG A 112 6.18 0.02 8.82
N GLU A 113 7.45 0.03 8.44
CA GLU A 113 8.56 0.20 9.38
C GLU A 113 8.53 1.61 10.00
N ALA A 114 8.23 2.65 9.21
CA ALA A 114 8.06 4.01 9.72
C ALA A 114 6.93 4.07 10.76
N GLN A 115 5.80 3.41 10.49
CA GLN A 115 4.68 3.33 11.42
C GLN A 115 5.02 2.53 12.69
N ALA A 116 5.76 1.42 12.57
CA ALA A 116 6.20 0.64 13.71
C ALA A 116 7.10 1.43 14.66
N ALA A 117 7.96 2.31 14.12
CA ALA A 117 8.75 3.25 14.91
C ALA A 117 7.87 4.23 15.71
N VAL A 118 6.84 4.81 15.08
CA VAL A 118 5.87 5.71 15.74
C VAL A 118 5.10 5.00 16.85
N ASP A 119 4.76 3.73 16.66
CA ASP A 119 4.09 2.89 17.66
C ASP A 119 5.00 2.50 18.86
N GLY A 120 6.21 3.07 18.97
CA GLY A 120 7.12 2.84 20.10
C GLY A 120 7.90 1.51 20.04
N ARG A 121 7.96 0.85 18.87
CA ARG A 121 8.72 -0.39 18.70
C ARG A 121 10.15 -0.08 18.24
N THR A 122 11.05 0.09 19.21
CA THR A 122 12.55 0.04 19.14
C THR A 122 13.35 1.20 18.52
N GLY A 123 14.48 1.52 19.17
CA GLY A 123 15.36 2.67 18.92
C GLY A 123 16.49 2.50 17.89
N ASP A 124 16.57 1.37 17.17
CA ASP A 124 17.54 1.13 16.08
C ASP A 124 16.91 1.25 14.67
N LEU A 125 15.63 1.61 14.59
CA LEU A 125 14.92 1.73 13.30
C LEU A 125 15.41 2.90 12.44
N SER A 126 16.12 3.88 13.01
CA SER A 126 16.43 5.13 12.30
C SER A 126 17.42 4.97 11.16
N GLU A 127 18.48 4.19 11.35
CA GLU A 127 19.49 3.93 10.33
C GLU A 127 18.91 3.02 9.23
N ARG A 128 18.26 1.93 9.63
CA ARG A 128 17.57 1.01 8.71
C ARG A 128 16.50 1.72 7.86
N LEU A 129 15.68 2.58 8.46
CA LEU A 129 14.71 3.39 7.71
C LEU A 129 15.38 4.35 6.72
N THR A 130 16.51 4.93 7.10
CA THR A 130 17.28 5.83 6.23
C THR A 130 17.83 5.08 5.02
N GLU A 131 18.38 3.88 5.23
CA GLU A 131 18.88 3.01 4.17
C GLU A 131 17.77 2.52 3.24
N LEU A 132 16.66 2.05 3.81
CA LEU A 132 15.48 1.62 3.03
C LEU A 132 14.94 2.77 2.19
N ARG A 133 14.84 3.98 2.76
CA ARG A 133 14.41 5.18 2.03
C ARG A 133 15.35 5.53 0.88
N ARG A 134 16.67 5.47 1.09
CA ARG A 134 17.66 5.75 0.05
C ARG A 134 17.56 4.73 -1.08
N SER A 135 17.55 3.44 -0.74
CA SER A 135 17.42 2.35 -1.71
C SER A 135 16.14 2.46 -2.53
N TRP A 136 15.02 2.78 -1.88
CA TRP A 136 13.74 3.00 -2.54
C TRP A 136 13.76 4.20 -3.50
N ALA A 137 14.35 5.33 -3.08
CA ALA A 137 14.48 6.51 -3.92
C ALA A 137 15.34 6.25 -5.17
N ASP A 138 16.47 5.54 -5.01
CA ASP A 138 17.31 5.12 -6.14
C ASP A 138 16.55 4.19 -7.09
N GLY A 139 15.73 3.28 -6.54
CA GLY A 139 14.83 2.41 -7.31
C GLY A 139 13.81 3.21 -8.12
N CYS A 140 13.19 4.22 -7.52
CA CYS A 140 12.26 5.12 -8.21
C CYS A 140 12.94 5.87 -9.36
N ALA A 141 14.12 6.46 -9.11
CA ALA A 141 14.87 7.22 -10.12
C ALA A 141 15.24 6.34 -11.32
N ARG A 142 15.73 5.10 -11.06
CA ARG A 142 16.01 4.12 -12.13
C ARG A 142 14.75 3.78 -12.92
N LEU A 143 13.65 3.48 -12.23
CA LEU A 143 12.40 3.11 -12.89
C LEU A 143 11.86 4.25 -13.77
N VAL A 144 11.82 5.48 -13.26
CA VAL A 144 11.39 6.66 -14.03
C VAL A 144 12.27 6.85 -15.27
N SER A 145 13.59 6.69 -15.15
CA SER A 145 14.49 6.77 -16.29
C SER A 145 14.19 5.71 -17.34
N GLU A 146 13.93 4.47 -16.93
CA GLU A 146 13.59 3.38 -17.84
C GLU A 146 12.26 3.64 -18.57
N PHE A 147 11.23 4.10 -17.85
CA PHE A 147 9.94 4.48 -18.45
C PHE A 147 10.11 5.59 -19.49
N LYS A 148 10.91 6.62 -19.20
CA LYS A 148 11.20 7.72 -20.14
C LYS A 148 11.96 7.27 -21.39
N SER A 149 12.80 6.25 -21.26
CA SER A 149 13.53 5.65 -22.39
C SER A 149 12.73 4.59 -23.16
N SER A 150 11.51 4.27 -22.72
CA SER A 150 10.68 3.24 -23.34
C SER A 150 9.75 3.82 -24.42
N ASP A 151 9.29 2.94 -25.32
CA ASP A 151 8.30 3.28 -26.35
C ASP A 151 6.86 3.31 -25.81
N LEU A 152 6.67 3.31 -24.49
CA LEU A 152 5.33 3.38 -23.89
C LEU A 152 4.66 4.74 -24.14
N PRO A 153 3.32 4.79 -24.26
CA PRO A 153 2.59 6.04 -24.38
C PRO A 153 2.90 7.01 -23.23
N LEU A 154 2.97 8.31 -23.54
CA LEU A 154 3.21 9.37 -22.55
C LEU A 154 2.22 9.33 -21.38
N GLY A 155 0.97 8.91 -21.63
CA GLY A 155 -0.04 8.72 -20.58
C GLY A 155 0.36 7.65 -19.55
N SER A 156 0.92 6.52 -20.01
CA SER A 156 1.43 5.46 -19.13
C SER A 156 2.64 5.93 -18.32
N GLN A 157 3.55 6.69 -18.94
CA GLN A 157 4.71 7.26 -18.26
C GLN A 157 4.29 8.26 -17.17
N ALA A 158 3.39 9.19 -17.50
CA ALA A 158 2.88 10.19 -16.58
C ALA A 158 2.13 9.57 -15.39
N LEU A 159 1.33 8.52 -15.62
CA LEU A 159 0.62 7.81 -14.56
C LEU A 159 1.60 7.17 -13.56
N VAL A 160 2.65 6.53 -14.05
CA VAL A 160 3.66 5.91 -13.17
C VAL A 160 4.39 6.96 -12.35
N GLU A 161 4.82 8.07 -12.97
CA GLU A 161 5.42 9.18 -12.23
C GLU A 161 4.50 9.75 -11.15
N GLN A 162 3.21 9.92 -11.47
CA GLN A 162 2.21 10.40 -10.52
C GLN A 162 2.07 9.44 -9.33
N VAL A 163 1.98 8.13 -9.57
CA VAL A 163 1.86 7.10 -8.52
C VAL A 163 3.10 7.08 -7.62
N LEU A 164 4.29 7.13 -8.21
CA LEU A 164 5.54 7.16 -7.45
C LEU A 164 5.69 8.43 -6.62
N LYS A 165 5.33 9.60 -7.18
CA LYS A 165 5.32 10.88 -6.46
C LYS A 165 4.35 10.86 -5.28
N ALA A 166 3.12 10.44 -5.49
CA ALA A 166 2.11 10.36 -4.43
C ALA A 166 2.56 9.40 -3.31
N THR A 167 3.26 8.32 -3.66
CA THR A 167 3.84 7.38 -2.70
C THR A 167 4.99 8.00 -1.92
N ALA A 168 5.88 8.74 -2.59
CA ALA A 168 6.96 9.47 -1.92
C ALA A 168 6.42 10.48 -0.90
N GLU A 169 5.39 11.24 -1.26
CA GLU A 169 4.75 12.22 -0.37
C GLU A 169 4.15 11.55 0.87
N ARG A 170 3.52 10.38 0.74
CA ARG A 170 2.98 9.60 1.87
C ARG A 170 4.09 9.11 2.80
N ILE A 171 5.18 8.56 2.23
CA ILE A 171 6.35 8.10 2.99
C ILE A 171 7.00 9.25 3.75
N CYS A 172 7.22 10.41 3.10
CA CYS A 172 7.80 11.58 3.75
C CYS A 172 6.96 12.02 4.95
N LYS A 173 5.63 12.12 4.80
CA LYS A 173 4.73 12.46 5.90
C LYS A 173 4.79 11.45 7.05
N ALA A 174 4.83 10.15 6.74
CA ALA A 174 4.93 9.10 7.76
C ALA A 174 6.23 9.21 8.58
N VAL A 175 7.33 9.59 7.92
CA VAL A 175 8.63 9.80 8.57
C VAL A 175 8.69 11.12 9.33
N GLU A 176 8.12 12.21 8.81
CA GLU A 176 8.10 13.53 9.48
C GLU A 176 7.24 13.52 10.74
N ASN A 177 6.10 12.81 10.73
CA ASN A 177 5.26 12.65 11.90
C ASN A 177 5.98 11.95 13.08
N ARG A 178 7.09 11.26 12.83
CA ARG A 178 7.99 10.74 13.89
C ARG A 178 8.81 11.85 14.55
N SER A 179 9.22 12.88 13.83
CA SER A 179 10.06 13.97 14.38
C SER A 179 9.31 14.91 15.31
N ALA A 180 7.97 14.89 15.26
CA ALA A 180 7.09 15.73 16.07
C ALA A 180 6.49 15.01 17.31
N ALA A 181 6.74 13.71 17.46
CA ALA A 181 6.27 12.86 18.57
C ALA A 181 7.41 12.54 19.53
#